data_AF-A0AAW6CKL2-F1
#
_entry.id   AF-A0AAW6CKL2-F1
#
_cell.length_a   1.000
_cell.length_b   1.000
_cell.length_c   1.000
_cell.angle_alpha   90.00
_cell.angle_beta   90.00
_cell.angle_gamma   90.00
#
_symmetry.space_group_name_H-M   'P 1'
#
loop_
_entity.id
_entity.type
_entity.pdbx_description
1 polymer ?
#
loop_
_entity_poly.entity_id
_entity_poly.type
_entity_poly.pdbx_seq_one_letter_code
_entity_poly.pdbx_strand_id
1 'polypeptide(L)'
;MEMDFIRNRITELRVKKGISEYQLSYDLGHSKNYIHNIVTGYSQPSVKELLYLIDTLGITPRLFFDEETEYRNPILVQEIIDGIKSMNDQDLEAVLLMVRRLNEKN
;
A
#
# COMPACT_ATOMS: atom_id res chain seq x y z
N MET A 1 -0.94 -8.80 -3.66
CA MET A 1 -0.34 -8.25 -2.44
C MET A 1 -0.25 -9.35 -1.40
N GLU A 2 0.96 -9.74 -1.02
CA GLU A 2 1.18 -10.85 -0.09
C GLU A 2 1.14 -10.37 1.37
N MET A 3 0.90 -11.28 2.31
CA MET A 3 0.88 -10.92 3.74
C MET A 3 2.20 -10.31 4.22
N ASP A 4 3.32 -10.67 3.58
CA ASP A 4 4.63 -10.10 3.88
C ASP A 4 4.73 -8.62 3.53
N PHE A 5 4.01 -8.16 2.49
CA PHE A 5 3.90 -6.72 2.20
C PHE A 5 3.32 -5.97 3.40
N ILE A 6 2.19 -6.45 3.93
CA ILE A 6 1.50 -5.80 5.06
C ILE A 6 2.43 -5.74 6.28
N ARG A 7 3.12 -6.84 6.61
CA ARG A 7 4.04 -6.94 7.74
C ARG A 7 5.22 -5.97 7.59
N ASN A 8 5.83 -5.96 6.42
CA ASN A 8 6.96 -5.08 6.10
C ASN A 8 6.53 -3.61 6.12
N ARG A 9 5.35 -3.30 5.58
CA ARG A 9 4.81 -1.95 5.53
C ARG A 9 4.48 -1.39 6.91
N ILE A 10 3.90 -2.20 7.80
CA ILE A 10 3.68 -1.81 9.21
C ILE A 10 5.02 -1.45 9.86
N THR A 11 6.06 -2.28 9.64
CA THR A 11 7.40 -2.06 10.20
C THR A 11 8.06 -0.81 9.65
N GLU A 12 8.02 -0.62 8.34
CA GLU A 12 8.58 0.55 7.67
C GLU A 12 7.95 1.84 8.21
N LEU A 13 6.61 1.90 8.25
CA LEU A 13 5.88 3.10 8.63
C LEU A 13 6.04 3.43 10.11
N ARG A 14 6.00 2.44 11.01
CA ARG A 14 6.22 2.69 12.44
C ARG A 14 7.64 3.20 12.71
N VAL A 15 8.64 2.66 12.01
CA VAL A 15 10.05 3.08 12.15
C VAL A 15 10.24 4.49 11.62
N LYS A 16 9.66 4.83 10.46
CA LYS A 16 9.65 6.21 9.93
C LYS A 16 9.03 7.21 10.91
N LYS A 17 8.04 6.79 11.70
CA LYS A 17 7.42 7.59 12.77
C LYS A 17 8.16 7.57 14.11
N GLY A 18 9.21 6.77 14.26
CA GLY A 18 9.93 6.61 15.53
C GLY A 18 9.15 5.83 16.60
N ILE A 19 8.18 5.01 16.19
CA ILE A 19 7.28 4.27 17.10
C ILE A 19 7.74 2.80 17.20
N SER A 20 7.85 2.30 18.44
CA SER A 20 8.15 0.89 18.71
C SER A 20 6.93 -0.01 18.52
N GLU A 21 7.13 -1.32 18.34
CA GLU A 21 6.01 -2.29 18.29
C GLU A 21 5.17 -2.25 19.57
N TYR A 22 5.84 -2.05 20.70
CA TYR A 22 5.21 -1.89 22.00
C TYR A 22 4.30 -0.66 22.04
N GLN A 23 4.82 0.51 21.66
CA GLN A 23 4.06 1.75 21.66
C GLN A 23 2.87 1.66 20.71
N LEU A 24 3.07 1.16 19.49
CA LEU A 24 1.97 1.01 18.53
C LEU A 24 0.92 0.01 19.02
N SER A 25 1.31 -1.07 19.70
CA SER A 25 0.36 -1.99 20.33
C SER A 25 -0.47 -1.30 21.40
N TYR A 26 0.17 -0.45 22.21
CA TYR A 26 -0.51 0.34 23.25
C TYR A 26 -1.46 1.39 22.66
N ASP A 27 -1.05 2.10 21.61
CA ASP A 27 -1.89 3.10 20.91
C ASP A 27 -3.14 2.46 20.30
N LEU A 28 -3.04 1.20 19.89
CA LEU A 28 -4.18 0.42 19.39
C LEU A 28 -5.06 -0.17 20.50
N GLY A 29 -4.71 0.02 21.77
CA GLY A 29 -5.44 -0.53 22.91
C GLY A 29 -5.23 -2.03 23.12
N HIS A 30 -4.14 -2.60 22.59
CA HIS A 30 -3.85 -4.04 22.64
C HIS A 30 -2.71 -4.38 23.59
N SER A 31 -2.56 -5.69 23.85
CA SER A 31 -1.42 -6.21 24.63
C SER A 31 -0.07 -5.89 23.97
N LYS A 32 0.99 -5.80 24.79
CA LYS A 32 2.36 -5.42 24.38
C LYS A 32 2.94 -6.14 23.15
N ASN A 33 2.48 -7.35 22.86
CA ASN A 33 3.00 -8.20 21.78
C ASN A 33 2.12 -8.17 20.52
N TYR A 34 1.05 -7.38 20.47
CA TYR A 34 0.09 -7.43 19.38
C TYR A 34 0.72 -7.13 18.01
N ILE A 35 1.39 -5.98 17.88
CA ILE A 35 2.10 -5.63 16.65
C ILE A 35 3.24 -6.60 16.36
N HIS A 36 3.97 -7.03 17.39
CA HIS A 36 5.04 -8.02 17.24
C HIS A 36 4.52 -9.32 16.61
N ASN A 37 3.39 -9.83 17.10
CA ASN A 37 2.75 -11.03 16.58
C ASN A 37 2.26 -10.86 15.13
N ILE A 38 1.84 -9.65 14.75
CA ILE A 38 1.45 -9.35 13.36
C ILE A 38 2.69 -9.36 12.45
N VAL A 39 3.72 -8.59 12.82
CA VAL A 39 4.93 -8.40 12.01
C VAL A 39 5.72 -9.70 11.86
N THR A 40 5.77 -10.54 12.89
CA THR A 40 6.40 -11.87 12.84
C THR A 40 5.54 -12.94 12.15
N GLY A 41 4.28 -12.63 11.85
CA GLY A 41 3.35 -13.54 11.21
C GLY A 41 2.71 -14.59 12.12
N TYR A 42 2.90 -14.49 13.44
CA TYR A 42 2.22 -15.33 14.43
C TYR A 42 0.70 -15.14 14.41
N SER A 43 0.23 -13.92 14.12
CA SER A 43 -1.19 -13.58 14.01
C SER A 43 -1.47 -12.64 12.85
N GLN A 44 -2.74 -12.52 12.47
CA GLN A 44 -3.19 -11.58 11.45
C GLN A 44 -4.23 -10.63 12.03
N PRO A 45 -4.19 -9.32 11.71
CA PRO A 45 -5.25 -8.41 12.08
C PRO A 45 -6.51 -8.74 11.28
N SER A 46 -7.68 -8.47 11.86
CA SER A 46 -8.90 -8.38 11.04
C SER A 46 -8.81 -7.17 10.10
N VAL A 47 -9.65 -7.11 9.07
CA VAL A 47 -9.71 -5.93 8.18
C VAL A 47 -10.00 -4.65 8.98
N LYS A 48 -10.86 -4.73 10.00
CA LYS A 48 -11.18 -3.60 10.87
C LYS A 48 -9.94 -3.14 11.67
N GLU A 49 -9.21 -4.09 12.24
CA GLU A 49 -7.99 -3.79 12.99
C GLU A 49 -6.89 -3.23 12.08
N LEU A 50 -6.77 -3.73 10.85
CA LEU A 50 -5.82 -3.19 9.88
C LEU A 50 -6.15 -1.75 9.51
N LEU A 51 -7.42 -1.42 9.27
CA LEU A 51 -7.84 -0.04 8.99
C LEU A 51 -7.60 0.89 10.19
N TYR A 52 -7.87 0.42 11.40
CA TYR A 52 -7.58 1.19 12.62
C TYR A 52 -6.07 1.39 12.84
N LEU A 53 -5.27 0.37 12.52
CA LEU A 53 -3.81 0.47 12.52
C LEU A 53 -3.32 1.52 11.53
N ILE A 54 -3.84 1.50 10.30
CA ILE A 54 -3.50 2.48 9.25
C ILE A 54 -3.82 3.91 9.72
N ASP A 55 -4.99 4.10 10.33
CA ASP A 55 -5.42 5.40 10.87
C ASP A 55 -4.53 5.85 12.05
N THR A 56 -4.15 4.93 12.94
CA THR A 56 -3.20 5.19 14.04
C THR A 56 -1.81 5.58 13.52
N LEU A 57 -1.39 4.95 12.42
CA LEU A 57 -0.20 5.34 11.66
C LEU A 57 -0.41 6.64 10.88
N GLY A 58 -1.56 7.31 10.96
CA GLY A 58 -1.83 8.64 10.42
C GLY A 58 -1.70 8.74 8.91
N ILE A 59 -1.96 7.66 8.18
CA ILE A 59 -1.97 7.63 6.72
C ILE A 59 -3.28 7.04 6.20
N THR A 60 -3.56 7.20 4.91
CA THR A 60 -4.74 6.60 4.29
C THR A 60 -4.46 5.15 3.85
N PRO A 61 -5.48 4.29 3.71
CA PRO A 61 -5.30 2.96 3.12
C PRO A 61 -4.65 3.02 1.74
N ARG A 62 -4.99 4.03 0.93
CA ARG A 62 -4.34 4.25 -0.37
C ARG A 62 -2.83 4.35 -0.21
N LEU A 63 -2.34 5.25 0.66
CA LEU A 63 -0.90 5.43 0.89
C LEU A 63 -0.25 4.22 1.58
N PHE A 64 -1.00 3.50 2.43
CA PHE A 64 -0.49 2.27 3.03
C PHE A 64 -0.20 1.22 1.96
N PHE A 65 -1.13 1.05 1.02
CA PHE A 65 -1.07 0.09 -0.07
C PHE A 65 -0.38 0.60 -1.33
N ASP A 66 0.06 1.86 -1.33
CA ASP A 66 0.82 2.46 -2.43
C ASP A 66 2.26 1.92 -2.38
N GLU A 67 2.55 1.00 -3.28
CA GLU A 67 3.89 0.54 -3.57
C GLU A 67 4.59 1.66 -4.37
N GLU A 68 5.00 2.75 -3.70
CA GLU A 68 5.71 3.91 -4.29
C GLU A 68 7.02 3.54 -5.06
N THR A 69 7.30 2.26 -5.23
CA THR A 69 8.43 1.68 -5.96
C THR A 69 8.11 1.09 -7.33
N GLU A 70 6.87 1.10 -7.83
CA GLU A 70 6.57 0.42 -9.11
C GLU A 70 7.01 1.19 -10.38
N TYR A 71 6.99 2.53 -10.37
CA TYR A 71 7.10 3.30 -11.63
C TYR A 71 8.44 4.03 -11.77
N ARG A 72 9.12 3.83 -12.91
CA ARG A 72 10.36 4.56 -13.29
C ARG A 72 10.18 6.08 -13.28
N ASN A 73 8.98 6.57 -13.63
CA ASN A 73 8.64 8.00 -13.59
C ASN A 73 7.20 8.18 -13.07
N PRO A 74 7.02 8.37 -11.75
CA PRO A 74 5.70 8.47 -11.14
C PRO A 74 4.86 9.65 -11.65
N ILE A 75 5.49 10.78 -11.99
CA ILE A 75 4.79 11.99 -12.47
C ILE A 75 4.12 11.69 -13.81
N LEU A 76 4.88 11.13 -14.76
CA LEU A 76 4.34 10.80 -16.08
C LEU A 76 3.24 9.73 -16.01
N VAL A 77 3.39 8.75 -15.12
CA VAL A 77 2.34 7.73 -14.90
C VAL A 77 1.07 8.38 -14.34
N GLN A 78 1.19 9.31 -13.40
CA GLN A 78 0.04 10.02 -12.86
C GLN A 78 -0.68 10.85 -13.94
N GLU A 79 0.05 11.54 -14.81
CA GLU A 79 -0.53 12.27 -15.95
C GLU A 79 -1.29 11.34 -16.91
N ILE A 80 -0.74 10.15 -17.20
CA ILE A 80 -1.43 9.14 -18.01
C ILE A 80 -2.72 8.69 -17.32
N ILE A 81 -2.67 8.35 -16.03
CA ILE A 81 -3.83 7.92 -15.25
C ILE A 81 -4.91 9.01 -15.26
N ASP A 82 -4.53 10.26 -15.05
CA ASP A 82 -5.48 11.38 -15.06
C ASP A 82 -6.08 11.61 -16.44
N GLY A 83 -5.29 11.47 -17.51
CA GLY A 83 -5.75 11.60 -18.89
C GLY A 83 -6.76 10.53 -19.31
N ILE A 84 -6.68 9.32 -18.76
CA ILE A 84 -7.58 8.21 -19.13
C ILE A 84 -8.84 8.10 -18.26
N LYS A 85 -8.93 8.83 -17.13
CA LYS A 85 -10.04 8.72 -16.16
C LYS A 85 -11.43 8.93 -16.73
N SER A 86 -11.57 9.76 -17.77
CA SER A 86 -12.86 10.10 -18.39
C SER A 86 -13.08 9.45 -19.75
N MET A 87 -12.16 8.58 -20.19
CA MET A 87 -12.30 7.87 -21.46
C MET A 87 -13.41 6.83 -21.39
N ASN A 88 -14.05 6.58 -22.53
CA ASN A 88 -14.95 5.43 -22.68
C ASN A 88 -14.13 4.15 -22.93
N ASP A 89 -14.79 3.00 -22.87
CA ASP A 89 -14.15 1.69 -23.03
C ASP A 89 -13.43 1.53 -24.38
N GLN A 90 -13.97 2.08 -25.48
CA GLN A 90 -13.34 1.97 -26.80
C GLN A 90 -12.00 2.71 -26.86
N ASP A 91 -11.93 3.91 -26.28
CA ASP A 91 -10.70 4.69 -26.21
C ASP A 91 -9.68 4.02 -25.25
N LEU A 92 -10.15 3.47 -24.13
CA LEU A 92 -9.30 2.71 -23.20
C LEU A 92 -8.70 1.45 -23.87
N GLU A 93 -9.48 0.74 -24.68
CA GLU A 93 -9.01 -0.41 -25.46
C GLU A 93 -7.91 -0.01 -26.46
N ALA A 94 -8.06 1.15 -27.12
CA ALA A 94 -7.05 1.67 -28.02
C ALA A 94 -5.74 2.03 -27.30
N VAL A 95 -5.82 2.66 -26.12
CA VAL A 95 -4.65 2.93 -25.27
C VAL A 95 -3.99 1.62 -24.84
N LEU A 96 -4.77 0.63 -24.40
CA LEU A 96 -4.26 -0.67 -23.97
C LEU A 96 -3.54 -1.41 -25.11
N LEU A 97 -4.05 -1.34 -26.34
CA LEU A 97 -3.39 -1.91 -27.52
C LEU A 97 -2.01 -1.28 -27.74
N MET A 98 -1.90 0.04 -27.60
CA MET A 98 -0.62 0.74 -27.74
C MET A 98 0.38 0.35 -26.66
N VAL A 99 -0.05 0.24 -25.41
CA VAL A 99 0.80 -0.22 -24.29
C VAL A 99 1.30 -1.64 -24.54
N ARG A 100 0.42 -2.57 -24.94
CA ARG A 100 0.79 -3.96 -25.26
C ARG A 100 1.84 -4.03 -26.37
N ARG A 101 1.61 -3.31 -27.47
CA ARG A 101 2.53 -3.25 -28.62
C ARG A 101 3.92 -2.72 -28.23
N LEU A 102 3.99 -1.76 -27.32
CA LEU A 102 5.26 -1.19 -26.87
C LEU A 102 6.02 -2.12 -25.93
N ASN A 103 5.32 -2.90 -25.11
CA ASN A 103 5.91 -3.86 -24.19
C ASN A 103 6.39 -5.14 -24.87
N GLU A 104 5.76 -5.59 -25.96
CA GLU A 104 6.20 -6.76 -26.75
C GLU A 104 7.54 -6.54 -27.49
N LYS A 105 7.98 -5.29 -27.62
CA LYS A 105 9.23 -4.93 -28.33
C LYS A 105 10.44 -4.77 -27.40
N ASN A 106 10.29 -5.04 -26.11
CA ASN A 106 11.36 -5.13 -25.12
C ASN A 106 11.52 -6.56 -24.63
#